data_AF-S3HHZ6-F1
#
_entry.id   AF-S3HHZ6-F1
#
_cell.length_a   1.000
_cell.length_b   1.000
_cell.length_c   1.000
_cell.angle_alpha   90.00
_cell.angle_beta   90.00
_cell.angle_gamma   90.00
#
_symmetry.space_group_name_H-M   'P 1'
#
loop_
_entity.id
_entity.type
_entity.pdbx_description
1 polymer ?
#
loop_
_entity_poly.entity_id
_entity_poly.type
_entity_poly.pdbx_seq_one_letter_code
_entity_poly.pdbx_strand_id
1 'polypeptide(L)' 'MPRKPRSSEHQNAIPVSVRMPKPVRDRLFASAEGSRRSMNSEIIFLLEVALTQKEKAEAAATVSAS' A
#
# COMPACT_ATOMS: atom_id res chain seq x y z
N MET A 1 26.21 18.76 4.55
CA MET A 1 25.94 18.01 3.29
C MET A 1 24.53 18.34 2.81
N PRO A 2 24.34 18.89 1.60
CA PRO A 2 23.01 19.13 1.05
C PRO A 2 22.38 17.81 0.57
N ARG A 3 21.11 17.55 0.94
CA ARG A 3 20.37 16.37 0.47
C ARG A 3 20.05 16.54 -1.01
N LYS A 4 20.34 15.51 -1.83
CA LYS A 4 19.98 15.46 -3.25
C LYS A 4 18.46 15.72 -3.40
N PRO A 5 18.02 16.62 -4.30
CA PRO A 5 16.60 16.87 -4.50
C PRO A 5 15.91 15.58 -4.94
N ARG A 6 14.83 15.20 -4.24
CA ARG A 6 13.98 14.06 -4.61
C ARG A 6 13.32 14.38 -5.95
N SER A 7 13.24 13.38 -6.83
CA SER A 7 12.52 13.44 -8.11
C SER A 7 11.11 14.01 -7.92
N SER A 8 10.69 14.82 -8.89
CA SER A 8 9.45 15.61 -8.90
C SER A 8 8.16 14.80 -8.75
N GLU A 9 8.19 13.48 -8.97
CA GLU A 9 7.01 12.61 -8.82
C GLU A 9 6.56 12.43 -7.36
N HIS A 10 7.44 12.66 -6.39
CA HIS A 10 7.09 12.57 -4.96
C HIS A 10 6.46 13.86 -4.40
N GLN A 11 6.24 14.89 -5.22
CA GLN A 11 5.84 16.22 -4.74
C GLN A 11 4.49 16.26 -4.00
N ASN A 12 3.64 15.23 -4.14
CA ASN A 12 2.32 15.16 -3.49
C ASN A 12 2.18 14.02 -2.45
N ALA A 13 3.27 13.36 -2.04
CA ALA A 13 3.18 12.28 -1.06
C ALA A 13 3.12 12.82 0.39
N ILE A 14 2.02 12.53 1.10
CA ILE A 14 1.90 12.83 2.54
C ILE A 14 2.53 11.67 3.34
N PRO A 15 3.48 11.94 4.25
CA PRO A 15 4.07 10.88 5.08
C PRO A 15 3.03 10.34 6.06
N VAL A 16 2.85 9.02 6.07
CA VAL A 16 1.97 8.30 7.01
C VAL A 16 2.82 7.42 7.93
N SER A 17 2.65 7.56 9.24
CA SER A 17 3.29 6.70 10.24
C SER A 17 2.25 5.73 10.81
N VAL A 18 2.52 4.44 10.71
CA VAL A 18 1.62 3.37 11.19
C VAL A 18 2.37 2.50 12.19
N ARG A 19 1.77 2.26 13.35
CA ARG A 19 2.26 1.24 14.28
C ARG A 19 1.87 -0.13 13.75
N MET A 20 2.85 -0.91 13.30
CA MET A 20 2.64 -2.25 12.78
C MET A 20 3.29 -3.30 13.69
N PRO A 21 2.63 -4.45 13.93
CA PRO A 21 3.27 -5.59 14.54
C PRO A 21 4.50 -6.01 13.73
N LYS A 22 5.61 -6.34 14.41
CA LYS A 22 6.86 -6.77 13.77
C LYS A 22 6.65 -7.88 12.72
N PRO A 23 5.85 -8.94 12.98
CA PRO A 23 5.65 -10.00 12.00
C PRO A 23 5.00 -9.52 10.69
N VAL A 24 4.11 -8.51 10.78
CA VAL A 24 3.44 -7.95 9.60
C VAL A 24 4.43 -7.13 8.78
N ARG A 25 5.25 -6.31 9.45
CA ARG A 25 6.31 -5.54 8.79
C ARG A 25 7.29 -6.45 8.06
N ASP A 26 7.73 -7.53 8.70
CA ASP A 26 8.73 -8.44 8.13
C ASP A 26 8.18 -9.16 6.89
N ARG A 27 6.89 -9.56 6.90
CA ARG A 27 6.21 -10.11 5.72
C ARG A 27 6.11 -9.11 4.56
N LEU A 28 5.75 -7.86 4.86
CA LEU A 28 5.70 -6.80 3.84
C LEU A 28 7.07 -6.54 3.22
N PHE A 29 8.13 -6.61 4.04
CA PHE A 29 9.50 -6.45 3.56
C PHE A 29 9.89 -7.59 2.60
N ALA A 30 9.64 -8.84 2.99
CA ALA A 30 9.91 -10.00 2.14
C ALA A 30 9.10 -9.96 0.83
N SER A 31 7.82 -9.55 0.89
CA SER A 31 6.98 -9.37 -0.30
C SER A 31 7.56 -8.33 -1.26
N ALA A 32 7.95 -7.17 -0.73
CA ALA A 32 8.53 -6.10 -1.53
C ALA A 32 9.85 -6.52 -2.21
N GLU A 33 10.69 -7.27 -1.50
CA GLU A 33 11.95 -7.82 -2.05
C GLU A 33 11.67 -8.82 -3.18
N GLY A 34 10.75 -9.76 -2.97
CA GLY A 34 10.32 -10.72 -4.00
C GLY A 34 9.74 -10.03 -5.24
N SER A 35 8.98 -8.95 -5.05
CA SER A 35 8.39 -8.13 -6.11
C SER A 35 9.37 -7.15 -6.77
N ARG A 36 10.63 -7.06 -6.30
CA ARG A 36 11.64 -6.06 -6.72
C ARG A 36 11.13 -4.61 -6.63
N ARG A 37 10.38 -4.30 -5.57
CA ARG A 37 9.80 -2.98 -5.32
C ARG A 37 10.29 -2.40 -4.00
N SER A 38 10.13 -1.08 -3.85
CA SER A 38 10.25 -0.47 -2.53
C SER A 38 9.12 -0.96 -1.62
N MET A 39 9.38 -1.04 -0.32
CA MET A 39 8.34 -1.40 0.66
C MET A 39 7.13 -0.46 0.58
N ASN A 40 7.34 0.83 0.30
CA ASN A 40 6.25 1.79 0.15
C ASN A 40 5.39 1.50 -1.09
N SER A 41 6.02 1.21 -2.23
CA SER A 41 5.31 0.84 -3.46
C SER A 41 4.50 -0.43 -3.29
N GLU A 42 5.05 -1.42 -2.57
CA GLU A 42 4.34 -2.67 -2.28
C GLU A 42 3.15 -2.45 -1.35
N ILE A 43 3.30 -1.63 -0.30
CA ILE A 43 2.19 -1.27 0.60
C ILE A 43 1.05 -0.60 -0.18
N ILE A 44 1.38 0.36 -1.06
CA ILE A 44 0.37 1.04 -1.89
C ILE A 44 -0.37 0.04 -2.78
N PHE A 45 0.37 -0.81 -3.49
CA PHE A 45 -0.22 -1.85 -4.35
C PHE A 45 -1.18 -2.77 -3.58
N LEU A 46 -0.77 -3.26 -2.41
CA LEU A 46 -1.60 -4.14 -1.59
C LEU A 46 -2.85 -3.43 -1.06
N LEU A 47 -2.74 -2.14 -0.72
CA LEU A 47 -3.89 -1.34 -0.31
C LEU A 47 -4.88 -1.12 -1.45
N GLU A 48 -4.40 -0.80 -2.66
CA GLU A 48 -5.25 -0.64 -3.84
C GLU A 48 -6.02 -1.93 -4.15
N VAL A 49 -5.33 -3.08 -4.13
CA VAL A 49 -5.96 -4.39 -4.34
C VAL A 49 -7.02 -4.67 -3.27
N ALA A 50 -6.72 -4.41 -1.99
CA ALA A 50 -7.65 -4.64 -0.89
C ALA A 50 -8.90 -3.74 -0.98
N LEU A 51 -8.73 -2.47 -1.35
CA LEU A 51 -9.84 -1.53 -1.54
C LEU A 51 -10.77 -1.97 -2.67
N THR A 52 -10.22 -2.33 -3.84
CA THR A 52 -11.02 -2.83 -4.97
C THR A 52 -11.79 -4.11 -4.61
N GLN A 53 -11.19 -5.02 -3.84
CA GLN A 53 -11.87 -6.24 -3.40
C GLN A 53 -13.01 -5.93 -2.42
N LYS A 54 -12.79 -4.99 -1.49
CA LYS A 54 -13.81 -4.53 -0.55
C LYS A 54 -15.01 -3.92 -1.27
N GLU A 55 -14.77 -3.02 -2.23
CA GLU A 55 -15.83 -2.38 -3.03
C GLU A 55 -16.66 -3.42 -3.80
N LYS A 56 -15.99 -4.40 -4.42
CA LYS A 56 -16.68 -5.50 -5.12
C LYS A 56 -17.54 -6.35 -4.19
N ALA A 57 -17.04 -6.64 -2.99
CA ALA A 57 -17.79 -7.41 -1.99
C ALA A 57 -19.04 -6.64 -1.51
N GLU A 58 -18.90 -5.33 -1.27
CA GLU A 58 -20.02 -4.46 -0.88
C GLU A 58 -21.08 -4.36 -1.99
N ALA A 59 -20.67 -4.21 -3.25
CA ALA A 59 -21.58 -4.18 -4.40
C ALA A 59 -22.33 -5.50 -4.61
N ALA A 60 -21.67 -6.66 -4.40
CA ALA A 60 -22.33 -7.96 -4.50
C ALA A 60 -23.37 -8.17 -3.39
N ALA A 61 -23.11 -7.65 -2.19
CA ALA A 61 -24.02 -7.75 -1.06
C ALA A 61 -25.31 -6.93 -1.27
N THR A 62 -25.23 -5.75 -1.91
CA THR A 62 -26.42 -4.93 -2.20
C THR A 62 -27.30 -5.51 -3.30
N VAL A 63 -26.71 -6.11 -4.33
CA VAL A 63 -27.47 -6.78 -5.42
C VAL A 63 -28.22 -8.03 -4.94
N SER A 64 -27.70 -8.74 -3.94
CA SER A 64 -28.36 -9.95 -3.39
C SER A 64 -29.52 -9.65 -2.43
N ALA A 65 -29.69 -8.39 -2.03
CA ALA A 65 -30.74 -7.94 -1.10
C ALA A 65 -31.91 -7.23 -1.79
N SER A 66 -31.88 -7.10 -3.13
CA SER A 66 -32.93 -6.52 -3.97
C SER A 66 -33.60 -7.60 -4.82
#